data_AF-A0A1X2H9V4-F1
#
_entry.id   AF-A0A1X2H9V4-F1
#
_cell.length_a   1.000
_cell.length_b   1.000
_cell.length_c   1.000
_cell.angle_alpha   90.00
_cell.angle_beta   90.00
_cell.angle_gamma   90.00
#
_symmetry.space_group_name_H-M   'P 1'
#
loop_
_entity.id
_entity.type
_entity.pdbx_description
1 polymer ?
#
loop_
_entity_poly.entity_id
_entity_poly.type
_entity_poly.pdbx_seq_one_letter_code
_entity_poly.pdbx_strand_id
1 'polypeptide(L)'
;MDWVQQLPYDVVATVFSHSSFQACVICTRVCKAWRRFLLEHSDAMWTDMTMTTPSEDAREDYKASWLVWLSRAKGNRVRRFELYIKSRRLAVEALELMAFSKWNRLETLRLVGRIPSLG
;
A
#
# COMPACT_ATOMS: atom_id res chain seq x y z
N MET A 1 -7.42 1.55 -26.20
CA MET A 1 -5.99 1.19 -26.13
C MET A 1 -5.52 1.35 -24.71
N ASP A 2 -4.73 0.41 -24.21
CA ASP A 2 -4.16 0.50 -22.87
C ASP A 2 -2.77 1.16 -22.92
N TRP A 3 -2.69 2.42 -22.51
CA TRP A 3 -1.46 3.22 -22.60
C TRP A 3 -0.32 2.66 -21.74
N VAL A 4 -0.63 1.90 -20.67
CA VAL A 4 0.38 1.27 -19.80
C VAL A 4 1.23 0.26 -20.57
N GLN A 5 0.70 -0.32 -21.66
CA GLN A 5 1.43 -1.26 -22.51
C GLN A 5 2.14 -0.58 -23.69
N GLN A 6 1.88 0.71 -23.92
CA GLN A 6 2.35 1.43 -25.11
C GLN A 6 3.42 2.46 -24.77
N LEU A 7 3.37 3.03 -23.57
CA LEU A 7 4.36 4.01 -23.11
C LEU A 7 5.59 3.31 -22.51
N PRO A 8 6.77 3.95 -22.59
CA PRO A 8 7.97 3.47 -21.90
C PRO A 8 7.75 3.32 -20.40
N TYR A 9 8.46 2.35 -19.80
CA TYR A 9 8.37 2.05 -18.37
C TYR A 9 8.49 3.30 -17.49
N ASP A 10 9.48 4.16 -17.75
CA ASP A 10 9.76 5.33 -16.94
C ASP A 10 8.59 6.33 -16.91
N VAL A 11 7.90 6.49 -18.04
CA VAL A 11 6.73 7.36 -18.15
C VAL A 11 5.59 6.80 -17.30
N VAL A 12 5.31 5.49 -17.43
CA VAL A 12 4.27 4.83 -16.65
C VAL A 12 4.58 4.85 -15.15
N ALA A 13 5.84 4.57 -14.79
CA ALA A 13 6.31 4.59 -13.41
C ALA A 13 6.17 5.99 -12.79
N THR A 14 6.48 7.05 -13.56
CA THR A 14 6.33 8.44 -13.14
C THR A 14 4.86 8.80 -12.89
N VAL A 15 3.94 8.37 -13.75
CA VAL A 15 2.50 8.62 -13.50
C VAL A 15 2.05 8.02 -12.16
N PHE A 16 2.44 6.78 -11.88
CA PHE A 16 2.06 6.12 -10.64
C PHE A 16 2.86 6.59 -9.41
N SER A 17 4.04 7.19 -9.55
CA SER A 17 4.77 7.79 -8.43
C SER A 17 4.13 9.07 -7.91
N HIS A 18 3.33 9.76 -8.74
CA HIS A 18 2.49 10.88 -8.32
C HIS A 18 1.14 10.46 -7.74
N SER A 19 0.85 9.17 -7.66
CA SER A 19 -0.39 8.64 -7.11
C SER A 19 -0.18 8.10 -5.70
N SER A 20 -1.17 8.30 -4.83
CA SER A 20 -1.13 7.69 -3.49
C SER A 20 -1.21 6.17 -3.58
N PHE A 21 -0.70 5.47 -2.56
CA PHE A 21 -0.81 4.02 -2.45
C PHE A 21 -2.26 3.54 -2.66
N GLN A 22 -3.24 4.22 -2.05
CA GLN A 22 -4.65 3.88 -2.17
C GLN A 22 -5.18 4.06 -3.61
N ALA A 23 -4.76 5.12 -4.31
CA ALA A 23 -5.09 5.31 -5.71
C ALA A 23 -4.50 4.18 -6.57
N CYS A 24 -3.23 3.81 -6.34
CA CYS A 24 -2.58 2.68 -7.01
C CYS A 24 -3.32 1.35 -6.74
N VAL A 25 -3.77 1.10 -5.51
CA VAL A 25 -4.59 -0.08 -5.18
C VAL A 25 -5.87 -0.12 -6.02
N ILE A 26 -6.56 1.01 -6.20
CA ILE A 26 -7.74 1.12 -7.07
C ILE A 26 -7.37 0.89 -8.53
N CYS A 27 -6.27 1.46 -9.00
CA CYS A 27 -5.75 1.28 -10.36
C CYS A 27 -5.49 -0.20 -10.72
N THR A 28 -5.20 -1.06 -9.73
CA THR A 28 -5.08 -2.52 -9.96
C THR A 28 -6.37 -3.21 -10.40
N ARG A 29 -7.51 -2.51 -10.39
CA ARG A 29 -8.82 -3.01 -10.82
C ARG A 29 -9.21 -2.53 -12.23
N VAL A 30 -8.46 -1.61 -12.84
CA VAL A 30 -8.79 -1.02 -14.15
C VAL A 30 -8.70 -2.06 -15.26
N CYS A 31 -7.56 -2.74 -15.37
CA CYS A 31 -7.37 -3.84 -16.32
C CYS A 31 -6.22 -4.75 -15.86
N LYS A 32 -6.03 -5.87 -16.57
CA LYS A 32 -4.98 -6.86 -16.27
C LYS A 32 -3.57 -6.27 -16.40
N ALA A 33 -3.32 -5.40 -17.39
CA ALA A 33 -1.99 -4.85 -17.59
C ALA A 33 -1.59 -3.85 -16.50
N TRP A 34 -2.51 -2.97 -16.06
CA TRP A 34 -2.26 -2.05 -14.95
C TRP A 34 -1.99 -2.80 -13.65
N ARG A 35 -2.80 -3.82 -13.37
CA ARG A 35 -2.60 -4.71 -12.23
C ARG A 35 -1.20 -5.33 -12.26
N ARG A 36 -0.81 -5.89 -13.40
CA ARG A 36 0.50 -6.53 -13.56
C ARG A 36 1.64 -5.53 -13.40
N PHE A 37 1.52 -4.35 -14.01
CA PHE A 37 2.52 -3.29 -13.88
C PHE A 37 2.71 -2.89 -12.42
N LEU A 38 1.63 -2.55 -11.72
CA LEU A 38 1.67 -2.06 -10.34
C LEU A 38 2.18 -3.12 -9.33
N LEU A 39 1.73 -4.37 -9.46
CA LEU A 39 2.13 -5.42 -8.52
C LEU A 39 3.54 -5.97 -8.79
N GLU A 40 3.93 -6.14 -10.06
CA GLU A 40 5.17 -6.84 -10.42
C GLU A 40 6.31 -5.88 -10.76
N HIS A 41 6.04 -4.78 -11.48
CA HIS A 41 7.08 -3.98 -12.12
C HIS A 41 7.32 -2.65 -11.40
N SER A 42 6.25 -1.97 -10.96
CA SER A 42 6.34 -0.66 -10.32
C SER A 42 7.06 -0.73 -8.98
N ASP A 43 8.13 0.05 -8.85
CA ASP A 43 8.74 0.37 -7.56
C ASP A 43 7.95 1.46 -6.82
N ALA A 44 7.39 2.39 -7.59
CA ALA A 44 6.68 3.56 -7.09
C ALA A 44 5.52 3.19 -6.15
N MET A 45 4.71 2.19 -6.52
CA MET A 45 3.56 1.75 -5.70
C MET A 45 3.94 1.39 -4.27
N TRP A 46 5.11 0.77 -4.06
CA TRP A 46 5.50 0.20 -2.78
C TRP A 46 6.44 1.10 -1.98
N THR A 47 6.91 2.20 -2.57
CA THR A 47 7.95 3.05 -1.96
C THR A 47 7.39 3.87 -0.79
N ASP A 48 6.26 4.55 -1.03
CA ASP A 48 5.55 5.37 -0.05
C ASP A 48 4.17 4.74 0.21
N MET A 49 4.02 4.05 1.33
CA MET A 49 2.82 3.32 1.69
C MET A 49 2.07 4.01 2.83
N THR A 50 0.83 4.39 2.58
CA THR A 50 -0.09 4.90 3.60
C THR A 50 -1.27 3.95 3.73
N MET A 51 -1.51 3.45 4.94
CA MET A 51 -2.62 2.55 5.24
C MET A 51 -3.37 3.01 6.49
N THR A 52 -4.67 2.77 6.50
CA THR A 52 -5.50 2.95 7.70
C THR A 52 -6.04 1.60 8.09
N THR A 53 -5.85 1.16 9.34
CA THR A 53 -6.45 -0.10 9.79
C THR A 53 -7.98 0.03 9.69
N PRO A 54 -8.70 -1.01 9.26
CA PRO A 54 -10.15 -1.07 9.40
C PRO A 54 -10.59 -0.81 10.85
N SER A 55 -11.82 -0.30 11.00
CA SER A 55 -12.43 -0.21 12.33
C SER A 55 -12.82 -1.61 12.84
N GLU A 56 -13.01 -1.74 14.16
CA GLU A 56 -13.33 -3.03 14.80
C GLU A 56 -14.67 -3.60 14.31
N ASP A 57 -15.62 -2.74 13.95
CA ASP A 57 -16.95 -3.07 13.42
C ASP A 57 -16.96 -3.34 11.91
N ALA A 58 -15.84 -3.15 11.22
CA ALA A 58 -15.77 -3.40 9.78
C ALA A 58 -15.98 -4.90 9.46
N ARG A 59 -16.51 -5.19 8.26
CA ARG A 59 -16.70 -6.57 7.78
C ARG A 59 -15.37 -7.34 7.74
N GLU A 60 -15.40 -8.62 8.12
CA GLU A 60 -14.20 -9.46 8.19
C GLU A 60 -13.52 -9.68 6.82
N ASP A 61 -14.27 -9.71 5.73
CA ASP A 61 -13.71 -9.78 4.37
C ASP A 61 -12.90 -8.53 3.99
N TYR A 62 -13.31 -7.37 4.48
CA TYR A 62 -12.56 -6.13 4.34
C TYR A 62 -11.28 -6.14 5.19
N LYS A 63 -11.34 -6.64 6.43
CA LYS A 63 -10.15 -6.80 7.29
C LYS A 63 -9.13 -7.77 6.68
N ALA A 64 -9.59 -8.92 6.19
CA ALA A 64 -8.76 -9.88 5.49
C ALA A 64 -8.14 -9.29 4.21
N SER A 65 -8.93 -8.56 3.42
CA SER A 65 -8.43 -7.88 2.21
C SER A 65 -7.36 -6.84 2.52
N TRP A 66 -7.47 -6.14 3.65
CA TRP A 66 -6.49 -5.16 4.10
C TRP A 66 -5.16 -5.82 4.44
N LEU A 67 -5.16 -6.91 5.21
CA LEU A 67 -3.96 -7.67 5.53
C LEU A 67 -3.30 -8.26 4.27
N VAL A 68 -4.10 -8.72 3.31
CA VAL A 68 -3.60 -9.21 2.01
C VAL A 68 -2.85 -8.12 1.23
N TRP A 69 -3.26 -6.86 1.33
CA TRP A 69 -2.52 -5.77 0.69
C TRP A 69 -1.20 -5.49 1.36
N LEU A 70 -1.16 -5.55 2.69
CA LEU A 70 0.08 -5.40 3.43
C LEU A 70 1.06 -6.56 3.16
N SER A 71 0.57 -7.81 3.10
CA SER A 71 1.42 -8.98 2.82
C SER A 71 2.00 -9.00 1.41
N ARG A 72 1.41 -8.25 0.46
CA ARG A 72 1.97 -8.03 -0.88
C ARG A 72 3.09 -7.02 -0.92
N ALA A 73 3.28 -6.24 0.15
CA ALA A 73 4.32 -5.22 0.20
C ALA A 73 5.69 -5.85 -0.04
N LYS A 74 6.40 -5.34 -1.05
CA LYS A 74 7.79 -5.72 -1.30
C LYS A 74 8.66 -4.99 -0.29
N GLY A 75 8.90 -5.60 0.87
CA GLY A 75 9.56 -4.93 2.02
C GLY A 75 10.89 -4.25 1.70
N ASN A 76 11.67 -4.81 0.78
CA ASN A 76 12.93 -4.22 0.30
C ASN A 76 12.75 -2.98 -0.60
N ARG A 77 11.52 -2.61 -0.95
CA ARG A 77 11.16 -1.41 -1.71
C ARG A 77 10.49 -0.34 -0.85
N VAL A 78 9.94 -0.71 0.31
CA VAL A 78 9.26 0.24 1.20
C VAL A 78 10.29 1.15 1.85
N ARG A 79 10.14 2.46 1.63
CA ARG A 79 10.98 3.50 2.24
C ARG A 79 10.22 4.29 3.30
N ARG A 80 8.96 4.62 3.05
CA ARG A 80 8.11 5.32 4.00
C ARG A 80 6.82 4.56 4.23
N PHE A 81 6.52 4.30 5.49
CA PHE A 81 5.27 3.67 5.88
C PHE A 81 4.56 4.47 6.96
N GLU A 82 3.31 4.81 6.67
CA GLU A 82 2.42 5.50 7.59
C GLU A 82 1.17 4.66 7.84
N LEU A 83 0.94 4.33 9.11
CA LEU A 83 -0.20 3.55 9.57
C LEU A 83 -1.10 4.39 10.49
N TYR A 84 -2.33 4.62 10.06
CA TYR A 84 -3.38 5.23 10.89
C TYR A 84 -4.16 4.13 11.60
N ILE A 85 -4.14 4.16 12.94
CA ILE A 85 -4.62 3.07 13.79
C ILE A 85 -6.03 3.40 14.29
N LYS A 86 -7.01 2.67 13.75
CA LYS A 86 -8.39 2.55 14.27
C LYS A 86 -8.60 1.28 15.09
N SER A 87 -7.88 0.20 14.77
CA SER A 87 -7.89 -1.09 15.47
C SER A 87 -6.48 -1.41 15.96
N ARG A 88 -6.32 -1.54 17.29
CA ARG A 88 -5.02 -1.90 17.88
C ARG A 88 -4.61 -3.33 17.52
N ARG A 89 -5.57 -4.25 17.48
CA ARG A 89 -5.33 -5.65 17.13
C ARG A 89 -4.75 -5.77 15.73
N LEU A 90 -5.40 -5.15 14.73
CA LEU A 90 -4.91 -5.17 13.34
C LEU A 90 -3.58 -4.43 13.17
N ALA A 91 -3.31 -3.40 13.99
CA ALA A 91 -2.01 -2.75 13.98
C ALA A 91 -0.89 -3.67 14.46
N VAL A 92 -1.13 -4.48 15.50
CA VAL A 92 -0.17 -5.49 15.96
C VAL A 92 0.07 -6.54 14.88
N GLU A 93 -0.99 -7.11 14.30
CA GLU A 93 -0.89 -8.10 13.21
C GLU A 93 -0.11 -7.53 12.00
N ALA A 94 -0.29 -6.25 11.69
CA ALA A 94 0.43 -5.57 10.63
C ALA A 94 1.93 -5.42 10.92
N LEU A 95 2.27 -5.01 12.15
CA LEU A 95 3.67 -4.89 12.57
C LEU A 95 4.38 -6.24 12.60
N GLU A 96 3.68 -7.30 13.00
CA GLU A 96 4.20 -8.67 12.91
C GLU A 96 4.48 -9.06 11.45
N LEU A 97 3.52 -8.85 10.55
CA LEU A 97 3.72 -9.09 9.11
C LEU A 97 4.93 -8.33 8.56
N MET A 98 5.08 -7.06 8.94
CA MET A 98 6.23 -6.24 8.54
C MET A 98 7.57 -6.84 9.01
N ALA A 99 7.62 -7.33 10.26
CA ALA A 99 8.82 -7.96 10.81
C ALA A 99 9.24 -9.20 10.01
N PHE A 100 8.27 -9.98 9.50
CA PHE A 100 8.56 -11.15 8.65
C PHE A 100 8.90 -10.79 7.19
N SER A 101 8.57 -9.58 6.74
CA SER A 101 8.61 -9.20 5.32
C SER A 101 9.91 -8.53 4.86
N LYS A 102 10.99 -8.57 5.66
CA LYS A 102 12.33 -7.99 5.34
C LYS A 102 12.27 -6.53 4.88
N TRP A 103 11.64 -5.66 5.69
CA TRP A 103 11.58 -4.21 5.44
C TRP A 103 12.91 -3.51 5.75
N ASN A 104 13.96 -3.84 5.01
CA ASN A 104 15.34 -3.44 5.28
C ASN A 104 15.76 -2.10 4.66
N ARG A 105 14.85 -1.44 3.93
CA ARG A 105 15.07 -0.11 3.33
C ARG A 105 14.13 0.96 3.89
N LEU A 106 13.47 0.66 5.01
CA LEU A 106 12.56 1.59 5.65
C LEU A 106 13.34 2.78 6.22
N GLU A 107 13.09 3.96 5.68
CA GLU A 107 13.65 5.24 6.08
C GLU A 107 12.74 5.95 7.10
N THR A 108 11.43 5.73 7.01
CA THR A 108 10.46 6.36 7.91
C THR A 108 9.33 5.40 8.26
N LEU A 109 9.08 5.25 9.56
CA LEU A 109 7.94 4.54 10.13
C LEU A 109 7.11 5.51 10.98
N ARG A 110 5.84 5.70 10.62
CA ARG A 110 4.92 6.55 11.39
C ARG A 110 3.67 5.77 11.78
N LEU A 111 3.42 5.72 13.09
CA LEU A 111 2.24 5.09 13.68
C LEU A 111 1.37 6.18 14.31
N VAL A 112 0.13 6.34 13.81
CA VAL A 112 -0.77 7.42 14.22
C VAL A 112 -1.97 6.84 14.96
N GLY A 113 -1.97 6.94 16.28
CA GLY A 113 -3.01 6.39 17.16
C GLY A 113 -4.30 7.21 17.29
N ARG A 114 -4.32 8.43 16.75
CA ARG A 114 -5.50 9.31 16.70
C ARG A 114 -5.55 9.98 15.33
N ILE A 115 -6.61 9.75 14.56
CA ILE A 115 -6.94 10.62 13.44
C ILE A 115 -7.28 11.98 14.07
N PRO A 116 -6.57 13.08 13.77
CA PRO A 116 -7.01 14.39 14.23
C PRO A 116 -8.44 14.58 13.71
N SER A 117 -9.38 14.72 14.63
CA SER A 117 -10.75 15.12 14.32
C SER A 117 -10.68 16.37 13.45
N LEU A 118 -11.16 16.28 12.20
CA LEU A 118 -11.49 17.47 11.42
C LEU A 118 -12.51 18.23 12.25
N GLY A 119 -12.10 19.37 12.79
CA GLY A 119 -12.99 20.33 13.44
C GLY A 119 -13.92 20.98 12.43
#